data_AF-A0A7X7NCN1-F1
#
_entry.id   AF-A0A7X7NCN1-F1
#
_cell.length_a   1.000
_cell.length_b   1.000
_cell.length_c   1.000
_cell.angle_alpha   90.00
_cell.angle_beta   90.00
_cell.angle_gamma   90.00
#
_symmetry.space_group_name_H-M   'P 1'
#
loop_
_entity.id
_entity.type
_entity.pdbx_description
1 polymer ?
#
loop_
_entity_poly.entity_id
_entity_poly.type
_entity_poly.pdbx_seq_one_letter_code
_entity_poly.pdbx_strand_id
1 'polypeptide(L)'
;MTKPEIEKSPDTVEQKSELLSLSSSPHIRHTESVPQIMMWVIIALLPSVIASYLFFGWHAIFLTCVGVSSAVATEWIITRLLKKPTTIGDLSAVITGILLAFNVPPTLPWWMVVIGSAFAIGVAKMTFGGLGGNFINPALAGRAMLMASYPAAMTSFSAPKLGAISGLDGVTGATPLAHFKASMADGSFQALDFQDALYNLFTGNVGGCIGETSAVALLIGALILWYKRIIGFGIPLSFIGTVFILFWLFNGTGELFTSGSLIIPTYQVLAGGLLLGAFFMATDMVTSPITPLGKVVFGIGCGVLTFLIRKFGGYPEGVSYSILLMNLVVPLIEKYTRPKIYGGVRK
;
A
#
# COMPACT_ATOMS: atom_id res chain seq x y z
N MET A 1 -56.30 -42.25 58.43
CA MET A 1 -55.24 -43.02 57.74
C MET A 1 -54.01 -42.15 57.65
N THR A 2 -53.19 -42.26 58.69
CA THR A 2 -51.87 -41.64 58.86
C THR A 2 -50.87 -42.34 57.94
N LYS A 3 -50.16 -41.59 57.09
CA LYS A 3 -49.05 -42.10 56.29
C LYS A 3 -47.82 -42.30 57.19
N PRO A 4 -47.04 -43.38 56.99
CA PRO A 4 -45.91 -43.70 57.85
C PRO A 4 -44.71 -42.79 57.56
N GLU A 5 -43.98 -42.43 58.62
CA GLU A 5 -42.68 -41.77 58.58
C GLU A 5 -41.67 -42.66 57.87
N ILE A 6 -41.00 -42.11 56.85
CA ILE A 6 -39.85 -42.74 56.22
C ILE A 6 -38.61 -42.29 56.98
N GLU A 7 -38.00 -43.27 57.64
CA GLU A 7 -36.77 -43.21 58.42
C GLU A 7 -35.62 -42.63 57.57
N LYS A 8 -34.88 -41.67 58.14
CA LYS A 8 -33.69 -41.08 57.51
C LYS A 8 -32.56 -42.13 57.43
N SER A 9 -32.20 -42.50 56.21
CA SER A 9 -30.91 -43.14 55.91
C SER A 9 -29.77 -42.14 56.18
N PRO A 10 -28.75 -42.49 56.98
CA PRO A 10 -27.69 -41.58 57.36
C PRO A 10 -26.51 -41.73 56.40
N ASP A 11 -26.66 -41.36 55.13
CA ASP A 11 -25.52 -41.28 54.17
C ASP A 11 -25.83 -40.33 53.00
N THR A 12 -26.37 -39.14 53.27
CA THR A 12 -26.28 -38.03 52.31
C THR A 12 -24.97 -37.28 52.55
N VAL A 13 -23.92 -37.72 51.85
CA VAL A 13 -22.76 -36.88 51.59
C VAL A 13 -23.30 -35.65 50.84
N GLU A 14 -23.30 -34.49 51.50
CA GLU A 14 -23.51 -33.20 50.84
C GLU A 14 -22.44 -33.05 49.75
N GLN A 15 -22.78 -33.43 48.51
CA GLN A 15 -22.04 -33.00 47.34
C GLN A 15 -22.27 -31.49 47.22
N LYS A 16 -21.38 -30.73 47.85
CA LYS A 16 -21.16 -29.33 47.53
C LYS A 16 -20.85 -29.28 46.03
N SER A 17 -21.84 -28.91 45.23
CA SER A 17 -21.63 -28.66 43.80
C SER A 17 -20.68 -27.48 43.70
N GLU A 18 -19.37 -27.75 43.71
CA GLU A 18 -18.38 -26.80 43.28
C GLU A 18 -18.80 -26.36 41.89
N LEU A 19 -19.30 -25.13 41.77
CA LEU A 19 -19.51 -24.48 40.49
C LEU A 19 -18.12 -24.38 39.84
N LEU A 20 -17.75 -25.42 39.09
CA LEU A 20 -16.55 -25.45 38.27
C LEU A 20 -16.69 -24.29 37.30
N SER A 21 -15.95 -23.21 37.58
CA SER A 21 -15.77 -22.11 36.65
C SER A 21 -15.15 -22.69 35.38
N LEU A 22 -15.97 -22.97 34.37
CA LEU A 22 -15.57 -23.17 32.99
C LEU A 22 -15.01 -21.83 32.48
N SER A 23 -13.82 -21.45 32.96
CA SER A 23 -13.08 -20.34 32.38
C SER A 23 -12.53 -20.82 31.04
N SER A 24 -12.81 -20.05 29.99
CA SER A 24 -12.15 -20.26 28.70
C SER A 24 -10.64 -20.26 28.93
N SER A 25 -9.91 -21.20 28.28
CA SER A 25 -8.44 -21.25 28.36
C SER A 25 -7.85 -19.85 28.16
N PRO A 26 -6.87 -19.44 28.99
CA PRO A 26 -6.31 -18.10 28.94
C PRO A 26 -5.68 -17.88 27.57
N HIS A 27 -6.36 -17.11 26.73
CA HIS A 27 -5.79 -16.61 25.49
C HIS A 27 -4.75 -15.55 25.91
N ILE A 28 -3.47 -15.90 25.79
CA ILE A 28 -2.38 -14.94 25.95
C ILE A 28 -2.65 -13.83 24.93
N ARG A 29 -3.12 -12.67 25.41
CA ARG A 29 -3.34 -11.51 24.55
C ARG A 29 -1.99 -11.04 24.05
N HIS A 30 -1.75 -11.16 22.76
CA HIS A 30 -0.64 -10.47 22.13
C HIS A 30 -0.83 -8.96 22.35
N THR A 31 0.24 -8.24 22.70
CA THR A 31 0.17 -6.83 23.13
C THR A 31 -0.08 -5.85 21.97
N GLU A 32 -0.05 -6.31 20.73
CA GLU A 32 -0.22 -5.46 19.55
C GLU A 32 -1.68 -5.38 19.11
N SER A 33 -2.22 -4.18 19.13
CA SER A 33 -3.55 -3.84 18.64
C SER A 33 -3.49 -3.26 17.23
N VAL A 34 -4.58 -3.41 16.47
CA VAL A 34 -4.71 -2.86 15.12
C VAL A 34 -4.40 -1.35 15.06
N PRO A 35 -4.93 -0.49 15.96
CA PRO A 35 -4.59 0.93 15.95
C PRO A 35 -3.09 1.20 16.16
N GLN A 36 -2.40 0.39 16.96
CA GLN A 36 -0.95 0.54 17.17
C GLN A 36 -0.17 0.21 15.90
N ILE A 37 -0.53 -0.87 15.20
CA ILE A 37 0.10 -1.23 13.92
C ILE A 37 -0.12 -0.12 12.89
N MET A 38 -1.36 0.37 12.78
CA MET A 38 -1.70 1.47 11.88
C MET A 38 -0.96 2.78 12.26
N MET A 39 -0.82 3.09 13.54
CA MET A 39 -0.02 4.23 13.99
C MET A 39 1.44 4.13 13.53
N TRP A 40 2.05 2.94 13.62
CA TRP A 40 3.41 2.74 13.12
C TRP A 40 3.53 2.95 11.60
N VAL A 41 2.50 2.57 10.82
CA VAL A 41 2.44 2.88 9.38
C VAL A 41 2.39 4.38 9.13
N ILE A 42 1.60 5.12 9.90
CA ILE A 42 1.56 6.59 9.82
C ILE A 42 2.94 7.18 10.14
N ILE A 43 3.57 6.73 11.23
CA ILE A 43 4.91 7.18 11.64
C ILE A 43 5.94 6.88 10.54
N ALA A 44 5.87 5.72 9.90
CA ALA A 44 6.75 5.34 8.81
C ALA A 44 6.54 6.17 7.54
N LEU A 45 5.35 6.74 7.32
CA LEU A 45 5.06 7.66 6.21
C LEU A 45 5.53 9.09 6.50
N LEU A 46 5.73 9.49 7.76
CA LEU A 46 6.12 10.86 8.13
C LEU A 46 7.38 11.37 7.42
N PRO A 47 8.49 10.62 7.29
CA PRO A 47 9.66 11.07 6.53
C PRO A 47 9.30 11.45 5.09
N SER A 48 8.40 10.68 4.47
CA SER A 48 7.93 10.93 3.11
C SER A 48 6.96 12.13 3.03
N VAL A 49 6.13 12.35 4.06
CA VAL A 49 5.32 13.58 4.19
C VAL A 49 6.22 14.81 4.27
N ILE A 50 7.28 14.74 5.09
CA ILE A 50 8.23 15.84 5.27
C ILE A 50 8.96 16.12 3.96
N ALA A 51 9.48 15.09 3.29
CA ALA A 51 10.12 15.25 1.98
C ALA A 51 9.16 15.89 0.97
N SER A 52 7.93 15.39 0.89
CA SER A 52 6.89 15.93 0.01
C SER A 52 6.62 17.42 0.26
N TYR A 53 6.58 17.84 1.52
CA TYR A 53 6.44 19.23 1.90
C TYR A 53 7.61 20.09 1.45
N LEU A 54 8.85 19.62 1.62
CA LEU A 54 10.03 20.36 1.21
C LEU A 54 10.05 20.58 -0.31
N PHE A 55 9.69 19.56 -1.10
CA PHE A 55 9.77 19.65 -2.57
C PHE A 55 8.55 20.33 -3.23
N PHE A 56 7.32 20.06 -2.77
CA PHE A 56 6.10 20.59 -3.39
C PHE A 56 5.45 21.74 -2.61
N GLY A 57 5.91 22.02 -1.40
CA GLY A 57 5.45 23.11 -0.55
C GLY A 57 4.08 22.87 0.08
N TRP A 58 3.41 23.97 0.44
CA TRP A 58 2.16 23.97 1.19
C TRP A 58 1.02 23.17 0.54
N HIS A 59 0.96 23.14 -0.79
CA HIS A 59 -0.12 22.48 -1.53
C HIS A 59 -0.16 20.97 -1.27
N ALA A 60 1.00 20.32 -1.11
CA ALA A 60 1.05 18.88 -0.84
C ALA A 60 0.49 18.51 0.54
N ILE A 61 0.78 19.31 1.57
CA ILE A 61 0.20 19.13 2.90
C ILE A 61 -1.30 19.38 2.86
N PHE A 62 -1.72 20.48 2.21
CA PHE A 62 -3.14 20.81 2.08
C PHE A 62 -3.92 19.66 1.45
N LEU A 63 -3.41 19.10 0.35
CA LEU A 63 -4.04 17.99 -0.34
C LEU A 63 -4.08 16.70 0.50
N THR A 64 -3.01 16.43 1.25
CA THR A 64 -2.95 15.30 2.20
C THR A 64 -3.98 15.46 3.31
N CYS A 65 -4.09 16.65 3.90
CA CYS A 65 -5.09 16.95 4.92
C CYS A 65 -6.50 16.78 4.37
N VAL A 66 -6.81 17.33 3.19
CA VAL A 66 -8.12 17.16 2.54
C VAL A 66 -8.44 15.68 2.31
N GLY A 67 -7.48 14.89 1.82
CA GLY A 67 -7.63 13.45 1.60
C GLY A 67 -7.96 12.69 2.88
N VAL A 68 -7.24 12.99 3.97
CA VAL A 68 -7.48 12.40 5.30
C VAL A 68 -8.83 12.82 5.87
N SER A 69 -9.13 14.13 5.87
CA SER A 69 -10.40 14.66 6.37
C SER A 69 -11.58 14.05 5.62
N SER A 70 -11.50 13.96 4.30
CA SER A 70 -12.54 13.35 3.46
C SER A 70 -12.70 11.85 3.73
N ALA A 71 -11.60 11.11 3.88
CA ALA A 71 -11.64 9.68 4.16
C ALA A 71 -12.29 9.40 5.53
N VAL A 72 -11.87 10.11 6.57
CA VAL A 72 -12.43 9.99 7.93
C VAL A 72 -13.90 10.42 7.95
N ALA A 73 -14.24 11.53 7.29
CA ALA A 73 -15.62 12.01 7.21
C ALA A 73 -16.52 10.99 6.49
N THR A 74 -16.04 10.41 5.38
CA THR A 74 -16.80 9.38 4.65
C THR A 74 -17.05 8.15 5.52
N GLU A 75 -16.03 7.68 6.24
CA GLU A 75 -16.18 6.53 7.14
C GLU A 75 -17.16 6.82 8.28
N TRP A 76 -17.05 8.00 8.88
CA TRP A 76 -17.95 8.46 9.92
C TRP A 76 -19.40 8.53 9.43
N ILE A 77 -19.63 9.13 8.26
CA ILE A 77 -20.98 9.24 7.66
C ILE A 77 -21.55 7.85 7.42
N ILE A 78 -20.80 6.94 6.80
CA ILE A 78 -21.30 5.60 6.47
C ILE A 78 -21.57 4.78 7.72
N THR A 79 -20.67 4.79 8.71
CA THR A 79 -20.90 4.09 9.98
C THR A 79 -22.13 4.62 10.71
N ARG A 80 -22.35 5.95 10.67
CA ARG A 80 -23.55 6.58 11.25
C ARG A 80 -24.83 6.21 10.51
N LEU A 81 -24.81 6.20 9.17
CA LEU A 81 -25.93 5.77 8.34
C LEU A 81 -26.27 4.29 8.56
N LEU A 82 -25.26 3.45 8.72
CA LEU A 82 -25.41 2.02 9.00
C LEU A 82 -25.71 1.71 10.47
N LYS A 83 -25.80 2.72 11.35
CA LYS A 83 -26.01 2.58 12.80
C LYS A 83 -25.01 1.61 13.47
N LYS A 84 -23.79 1.54 12.94
CA LYS A 84 -22.69 0.72 13.46
C LYS A 84 -21.81 1.54 14.40
N PRO A 85 -21.05 0.89 15.31
CA PRO A 85 -20.05 1.60 16.10
C PRO A 85 -19.03 2.27 15.17
N THR A 86 -18.55 3.44 15.59
CA THR A 86 -17.57 4.21 14.82
C THR A 86 -16.23 3.48 14.78
N THR A 87 -15.74 3.20 13.57
CA THR A 87 -14.45 2.50 13.33
C THR A 87 -13.25 3.43 13.22
N ILE A 88 -13.45 4.75 13.28
CA ILE A 88 -12.42 5.80 13.09
C ILE A 88 -11.18 5.59 13.99
N GLY A 89 -11.37 5.01 15.18
CA GLY A 89 -10.29 4.73 16.11
C GLY A 89 -9.27 3.70 15.62
N ASP A 90 -9.54 3.01 14.51
CA ASP A 90 -8.60 2.05 13.90
C ASP A 90 -7.50 2.71 13.04
N LEU A 91 -7.61 4.02 12.77
CA LEU A 91 -6.69 4.83 11.96
C LEU A 91 -6.54 4.38 10.48
N SER A 92 -7.30 3.39 10.04
CA SER A 92 -7.17 2.85 8.70
C SER A 92 -7.75 3.79 7.62
N ALA A 93 -8.78 4.58 7.97
CA ALA A 93 -9.26 5.67 7.11
C ALA A 93 -8.20 6.77 6.92
N VAL A 94 -7.44 7.08 7.98
CA VAL A 94 -6.36 8.07 7.94
C VAL A 94 -5.26 7.61 6.98
N ILE A 95 -4.79 6.36 7.12
CA ILE A 95 -3.78 5.80 6.22
C ILE A 95 -4.28 5.78 4.78
N THR A 96 -5.52 5.38 4.55
CA THR A 96 -6.11 5.37 3.20
C THR A 96 -6.09 6.77 2.57
N GLY A 97 -6.45 7.81 3.35
CA GLY A 97 -6.39 9.20 2.90
C GLY A 97 -4.97 9.69 2.61
N ILE A 98 -3.99 9.36 3.46
CA ILE A 98 -2.57 9.70 3.24
C ILE A 98 -2.04 9.00 1.98
N LEU A 99 -2.24 7.68 1.87
CA LEU A 99 -1.76 6.89 0.74
C LEU A 99 -2.42 7.29 -0.58
N LEU A 100 -3.69 7.68 -0.57
CA LEU A 100 -4.35 8.22 -1.76
C LEU A 100 -3.75 9.58 -2.14
N ALA A 101 -3.55 10.48 -1.18
CA ALA A 101 -2.93 11.78 -1.43
C ALA A 101 -1.50 11.64 -1.99
N PHE A 102 -0.77 10.63 -1.53
CA PHE A 102 0.58 10.32 -2.02
C PHE A 102 0.59 9.78 -3.44
N ASN A 103 -0.55 9.28 -3.89
CA ASN A 103 -0.79 8.70 -5.21
C ASN A 103 -1.49 9.66 -6.18
N VAL A 104 -1.55 10.95 -5.89
CA VAL A 104 -2.09 11.95 -6.82
C VAL A 104 -1.03 13.01 -7.13
N PRO A 105 -1.13 13.69 -8.27
CA PRO A 105 -0.24 14.80 -8.57
C PRO A 105 -0.49 15.98 -7.60
N PRO A 106 0.53 16.76 -7.25
CA PRO A 106 0.42 17.91 -6.33
C PRO A 106 -0.44 19.06 -6.88
N THR A 107 -0.67 19.09 -8.20
CA THR A 107 -1.50 20.06 -8.93
C THR A 107 -2.98 19.70 -8.92
N LEU A 108 -3.35 18.51 -8.41
CA LEU A 108 -4.72 18.02 -8.49
C LEU A 108 -5.66 18.93 -7.66
N PRO A 109 -6.82 19.34 -8.22
CA PRO A 109 -7.81 20.09 -7.47
C PRO A 109 -8.28 19.31 -6.23
N TRP A 110 -8.40 20.02 -5.10
CA TRP A 110 -8.76 19.42 -3.80
C TRP A 110 -10.07 18.63 -3.83
N TRP A 111 -11.06 19.07 -4.62
CA TRP A 111 -12.35 18.41 -4.73
C TRP A 111 -12.25 17.03 -5.40
N MET A 112 -11.29 16.81 -6.31
CA MET A 112 -11.06 15.49 -6.92
C MET A 112 -10.54 14.51 -5.87
N VAL A 113 -9.67 14.98 -4.97
CA VAL A 113 -9.16 14.15 -3.86
C VAL A 113 -10.28 13.77 -2.90
N VAL A 114 -11.24 14.67 -2.64
CA VAL A 114 -12.45 14.35 -1.87
C VAL A 114 -13.23 13.21 -2.52
N ILE A 115 -13.48 13.29 -3.83
CA ILE A 115 -14.20 12.25 -4.58
C ILE A 115 -13.43 10.91 -4.53
N GLY A 116 -12.12 10.93 -4.74
CA GLY A 116 -11.27 9.74 -4.67
C GLY A 116 -11.27 9.10 -3.28
N SER A 117 -11.15 9.91 -2.23
CA SER A 117 -11.21 9.43 -0.83
C SER A 117 -12.57 8.85 -0.49
N ALA A 118 -13.65 9.49 -0.96
CA ALA A 118 -15.01 9.00 -0.75
C ALA A 118 -15.24 7.66 -1.47
N PHE A 119 -14.72 7.49 -2.69
CA PHE A 119 -14.78 6.22 -3.41
C PHE A 119 -13.94 5.14 -2.72
N ALA A 120 -12.71 5.45 -2.32
CA ALA A 120 -11.83 4.53 -1.61
C ALA A 120 -12.49 3.98 -0.34
N ILE A 121 -12.97 4.85 0.53
CA ILE A 121 -13.59 4.44 1.79
C ILE A 121 -14.98 3.85 1.56
N GLY A 122 -15.83 4.54 0.80
CA GLY A 122 -17.21 4.12 0.62
C GLY A 122 -17.33 2.82 -0.16
N VAL A 123 -16.76 2.78 -1.36
CA VAL A 123 -16.96 1.70 -2.33
C VAL A 123 -15.94 0.58 -2.17
N ALA A 124 -14.68 0.86 -1.86
CA ALA A 124 -13.67 -0.20 -1.79
C ALA A 124 -13.52 -0.81 -0.38
N LYS A 125 -13.87 -0.07 0.67
CA LYS A 125 -13.73 -0.54 2.06
C LYS A 125 -15.06 -0.83 2.75
N MET A 126 -15.97 0.13 2.83
CA MET A 126 -17.14 0.05 3.72
C MET A 126 -18.26 -0.86 3.19
N THR A 127 -18.46 -0.93 1.87
CA THR A 127 -19.37 -1.89 1.20
C THR A 127 -19.06 -3.35 1.54
N PHE A 128 -17.78 -3.68 1.75
CA PHE A 128 -17.32 -5.04 2.03
C PHE A 128 -17.19 -5.32 3.54
N GLY A 129 -17.75 -4.46 4.39
CA GLY A 129 -17.80 -4.67 5.84
C GLY A 129 -16.74 -3.92 6.64
N GLY A 130 -15.92 -3.08 6.01
CA GLY A 130 -14.92 -2.26 6.69
C GLY A 130 -13.53 -2.92 6.70
N LEU A 131 -12.74 -2.63 7.73
CA LEU A 131 -11.38 -3.15 7.87
C LEU A 131 -11.41 -4.69 8.00
N GLY A 132 -10.63 -5.38 7.16
CA GLY A 132 -10.55 -6.84 7.14
C GLY A 132 -11.48 -7.51 6.11
N GLY A 133 -12.46 -6.77 5.57
CA GLY A 133 -13.35 -7.26 4.52
C GLY A 133 -12.99 -6.76 3.11
N ASN A 134 -12.09 -5.79 2.98
CA ASN A 134 -11.72 -5.21 1.69
C ASN A 134 -10.88 -6.19 0.86
N PHE A 135 -11.43 -6.60 -0.28
CA PHE A 135 -10.78 -7.52 -1.22
C PHE A 135 -9.69 -6.85 -2.08
N ILE A 136 -9.64 -5.52 -2.11
CA ILE A 136 -8.62 -4.72 -2.78
C ILE A 136 -8.14 -3.57 -1.87
N ASN A 137 -6.93 -3.07 -2.13
CA ASN A 137 -6.39 -1.91 -1.44
C ASN A 137 -7.26 -0.66 -1.73
N PRO A 138 -7.90 -0.06 -0.71
CA PRO A 138 -8.86 1.03 -0.93
C PRO A 138 -8.24 2.30 -1.53
N ALA A 139 -7.02 2.66 -1.12
CA ALA A 139 -6.34 3.84 -1.63
C ALA A 139 -6.02 3.70 -3.13
N LEU A 140 -5.57 2.51 -3.54
CA LEU A 140 -5.33 2.21 -4.95
C LEU A 140 -6.63 2.20 -5.76
N ALA A 141 -7.74 1.71 -5.19
CA ALA A 141 -9.04 1.76 -5.85
C ALA A 141 -9.51 3.20 -6.07
N GLY A 142 -9.33 4.09 -5.08
CA GLY A 142 -9.56 5.52 -5.23
C GLY A 142 -8.72 6.14 -6.34
N ARG A 143 -7.42 5.82 -6.39
CA ARG A 143 -6.53 6.28 -7.46
C ARG A 143 -6.98 5.78 -8.84
N ALA A 144 -7.34 4.51 -8.96
CA ALA A 144 -7.80 3.92 -10.22
C ALA A 144 -9.08 4.59 -10.72
N MET A 145 -10.03 4.89 -9.82
CA MET A 145 -11.24 5.63 -10.14
C MET A 145 -10.92 7.05 -10.65
N LEU A 146 -10.02 7.77 -9.97
CA LEU A 146 -9.59 9.10 -10.42
C LEU A 146 -8.88 9.07 -11.76
N MET A 147 -8.02 8.07 -11.99
CA MET A 147 -7.31 7.91 -13.25
C MET A 147 -8.26 7.57 -14.40
N ALA A 148 -9.31 6.78 -14.15
CA ALA A 148 -10.33 6.45 -15.15
C ALA A 148 -11.26 7.64 -15.45
N SER A 149 -11.61 8.43 -14.43
CA SER A 149 -12.58 9.54 -14.57
C SER A 149 -11.92 10.86 -15.00
N TYR A 150 -10.69 11.11 -14.56
CA TYR A 150 -9.97 12.37 -14.75
C TYR A 150 -8.51 12.13 -15.19
N PRO A 151 -8.27 11.39 -16.29
CA PRO A 151 -6.92 11.01 -16.72
C PRO A 151 -6.02 12.22 -16.95
N ALA A 152 -6.51 13.28 -17.61
CA ALA A 152 -5.71 14.47 -17.91
C ALA A 152 -5.20 15.19 -16.64
N ALA A 153 -6.04 15.29 -15.61
CA ALA A 153 -5.66 15.90 -14.34
C ALA A 153 -4.68 15.01 -13.56
N MET A 154 -4.85 13.68 -13.64
CA MET A 154 -3.99 12.69 -12.99
C MET A 154 -2.62 12.53 -13.68
N THR A 155 -2.48 12.94 -14.95
CA THR A 155 -1.22 12.88 -15.70
C THR A 155 -0.50 14.23 -15.82
N SER A 156 -1.05 15.29 -15.22
CA SER A 156 -0.46 16.63 -15.28
C SER A 156 0.47 16.87 -14.08
N PHE A 157 1.77 16.69 -14.27
CA PHE A 157 2.77 16.82 -13.21
C PHE A 157 3.51 18.16 -13.28
N SER A 158 3.67 18.81 -12.13
CA SER A 158 4.53 19.99 -11.96
C SER A 158 5.93 19.58 -11.50
N ALA A 159 6.97 20.24 -12.01
CA ALA A 159 8.31 20.08 -11.46
C ALA A 159 8.38 20.54 -9.98
N PRO A 160 9.14 19.86 -9.11
CA PRO A 160 9.30 20.26 -7.71
C PRO A 160 9.98 21.63 -7.58
N LYS A 161 9.60 22.37 -6.54
CA LYS A 161 9.93 23.80 -6.34
C LYS A 161 11.26 24.05 -5.64
N LEU A 162 12.03 23.02 -5.30
CA LEU A 162 13.29 23.15 -4.55
C LEU A 162 14.47 23.70 -5.38
N GLY A 163 14.18 24.64 -6.29
CA GLY A 163 15.10 25.54 -6.99
C GLY A 163 14.62 26.99 -7.06
N ALA A 164 13.41 27.31 -6.56
CA ALA A 164 12.90 28.68 -6.50
C ALA A 164 12.11 28.90 -5.22
N ILE A 165 12.72 29.63 -4.29
CA ILE A 165 12.08 30.26 -3.13
C ILE A 165 11.25 31.47 -3.60
N SER A 166 10.51 31.34 -4.70
CA SER A 166 9.69 32.39 -5.28
C SER A 166 8.49 31.77 -5.95
N GLY A 167 7.29 32.22 -5.56
CA GLY A 167 6.01 31.73 -6.04
C GLY A 167 5.68 32.16 -7.47
N LEU A 168 6.57 31.85 -8.44
CA LEU A 168 6.32 32.07 -9.86
C LEU A 168 6.30 30.75 -10.64
N ASP A 169 5.12 30.51 -11.22
CA ASP A 169 4.77 29.76 -12.44
C ASP A 169 5.40 28.39 -12.75
N GLY A 170 4.65 27.33 -12.43
CA GLY A 170 3.97 26.57 -13.49
C GLY A 170 4.78 25.81 -14.54
N VAL A 171 6.07 25.52 -14.35
CA VAL A 171 6.78 24.66 -15.31
C VAL A 171 6.26 23.21 -15.20
N THR A 172 5.49 22.81 -16.21
CA THR A 172 5.05 21.42 -16.41
C THR A 172 6.28 20.56 -16.69
N GLY A 173 6.52 19.56 -15.85
CA GLY A 173 7.65 18.64 -15.99
C GLY A 173 7.15 17.27 -16.41
N ALA A 174 7.76 16.67 -17.44
CA ALA A 174 7.52 15.26 -17.74
C ALA A 174 7.94 14.40 -16.54
N THR A 175 7.15 13.38 -16.20
CA THR A 175 7.57 12.41 -15.18
C THR A 175 8.83 11.69 -15.66
N PRO A 176 9.69 11.22 -14.73
CA PRO A 176 10.90 10.50 -15.09
C PRO A 176 10.60 9.29 -16.00
N LEU A 177 9.51 8.57 -15.75
CA LEU A 177 9.08 7.46 -16.63
C LEU A 177 8.57 7.90 -17.99
N ALA A 178 7.83 9.01 -18.08
CA ALA A 178 7.36 9.52 -19.37
C ALA A 178 8.53 10.04 -20.21
N HIS A 179 9.46 10.78 -19.57
CA HIS A 179 10.70 11.25 -20.18
C HIS A 179 11.55 10.07 -20.66
N PHE A 180 11.74 9.05 -19.83
CA PHE A 180 12.45 7.83 -20.20
C PHE A 180 11.83 7.16 -21.43
N LYS A 181 10.49 7.04 -21.48
CA LYS A 181 9.81 6.40 -22.61
C LYS A 181 9.94 7.21 -23.89
N ALA A 182 9.88 8.54 -23.81
CA ALA A 182 10.10 9.44 -24.93
C ALA A 182 11.56 9.38 -25.43
N SER A 183 12.54 9.52 -24.53
CA SER A 183 13.96 9.51 -24.90
C SER A 183 14.47 8.15 -25.41
N MET A 184 13.86 7.04 -24.97
CA MET A 184 14.13 5.71 -25.55
C MET A 184 13.55 5.57 -26.97
N ALA A 185 12.43 6.26 -27.28
CA ALA A 185 11.85 6.24 -28.62
C ALA A 185 12.65 7.11 -29.61
N ASP A 186 13.20 8.23 -29.14
CA ASP A 186 13.96 9.18 -29.96
C ASP A 186 15.44 8.81 -30.13
N GLY A 187 15.97 7.84 -29.37
CA GLY A 187 17.35 7.34 -29.50
C GLY A 187 18.44 8.33 -29.06
N SER A 188 18.08 9.48 -28.49
CA SER A 188 18.98 10.58 -28.08
C SER A 188 19.64 10.38 -26.71
N PHE A 189 19.85 9.13 -26.30
CA PHE A 189 19.98 8.76 -24.90
C PHE A 189 21.44 8.60 -24.45
N GLN A 190 21.93 9.49 -23.59
CA GLN A 190 23.32 9.43 -23.08
C GLN A 190 23.37 8.85 -21.65
N ALA A 191 24.41 8.07 -21.35
CA ALA A 191 24.57 7.42 -20.05
C ALA A 191 24.84 8.39 -18.88
N LEU A 192 25.38 9.58 -19.16
CA LEU A 192 25.67 10.61 -18.15
C LEU A 192 24.39 11.27 -17.61
N ASP A 193 23.40 11.52 -18.48
CA ASP A 193 22.09 12.05 -18.09
C ASP A 193 21.37 11.12 -17.10
N PHE A 194 21.64 9.82 -17.16
CA PHE A 194 21.06 8.85 -16.24
C PHE A 194 21.62 8.90 -14.84
N GLN A 195 22.90 9.20 -14.67
CA GLN A 195 23.50 9.23 -13.35
C GLN A 195 22.94 10.41 -12.54
N ASP A 196 22.80 11.56 -13.19
CA ASP A 196 22.20 12.74 -12.58
C ASP A 196 20.70 12.53 -12.34
N ALA A 197 19.98 11.92 -13.29
CA ALA A 197 18.57 11.60 -13.10
C ALA A 197 18.35 10.60 -11.96
N LEU A 198 19.21 9.58 -11.81
CA LEU A 198 19.16 8.63 -10.70
C LEU A 198 19.44 9.32 -9.36
N TYR A 199 20.42 10.22 -9.30
CA TYR A 199 20.70 11.00 -8.10
C TYR A 199 19.52 11.89 -7.72
N ASN A 200 18.91 12.56 -8.69
CA ASN A 200 17.73 13.39 -8.47
C ASN A 200 16.52 12.58 -8.01
N LEU A 201 16.34 11.36 -8.52
CA LEU A 201 15.27 10.44 -8.14
C LEU A 201 15.48 9.82 -6.75
N PHE A 202 16.75 9.62 -6.38
CA PHE A 202 17.10 9.13 -5.05
C PHE A 202 16.90 10.21 -3.98
N THR A 203 17.33 11.44 -4.26
CA THR A 203 17.26 12.58 -3.33
C THR A 203 15.87 13.22 -3.28
N GLY A 204 15.29 13.46 -4.45
CA GLY A 204 13.86 13.64 -4.65
C GLY A 204 13.39 14.86 -5.42
N ASN A 205 14.29 15.46 -6.21
CA ASN A 205 13.98 16.62 -7.04
C ASN A 205 13.42 16.21 -8.41
N VAL A 206 12.34 15.41 -8.42
CA VAL A 206 11.74 14.92 -9.68
C VAL A 206 10.22 15.08 -9.68
N GLY A 207 9.66 15.44 -10.85
CA GLY A 207 8.21 15.53 -11.03
C GLY A 207 7.54 14.17 -10.94
N GLY A 208 6.41 14.09 -10.24
CA GLY A 208 5.70 12.84 -9.99
C GLY A 208 4.57 13.02 -8.99
N CYS A 209 4.03 11.91 -8.49
CA CYS A 209 3.05 11.97 -7.41
C CYS A 209 3.72 12.43 -6.10
N ILE A 210 2.93 12.96 -5.17
CA ILE A 210 3.43 13.49 -3.88
C ILE A 210 4.34 12.47 -3.17
N GLY A 211 3.93 11.19 -3.12
CA GLY A 211 4.66 10.13 -2.43
C GLY A 211 5.86 9.57 -3.19
N GLU A 212 6.10 10.00 -4.44
CA GLU A 212 7.23 9.54 -5.27
C GLU A 212 8.45 10.45 -5.15
N THR A 213 8.35 11.51 -4.35
CA THR A 213 9.37 12.55 -4.23
C THR A 213 10.71 11.97 -3.89
N SER A 214 10.87 11.30 -2.74
CA SER A 214 12.18 10.83 -2.28
C SER A 214 12.19 9.34 -2.00
N ALA A 215 12.98 8.60 -2.78
CA ALA A 215 13.23 7.18 -2.54
C ALA A 215 13.87 6.94 -1.16
N VAL A 216 14.78 7.83 -0.72
CA VAL A 216 15.41 7.75 0.60
C VAL A 216 14.38 7.85 1.72
N ALA A 217 13.46 8.80 1.63
CA ALA A 217 12.41 8.98 2.64
C ALA A 217 11.51 7.74 2.75
N LEU A 218 11.17 7.12 1.62
CA LEU A 218 10.41 5.87 1.58
C LEU A 218 11.18 4.69 2.17
N LEU A 219 12.48 4.57 1.87
CA LEU A 219 13.33 3.51 2.40
C LEU A 219 13.52 3.63 3.92
N ILE A 220 13.66 4.85 4.46
CA ILE A 220 13.69 5.09 5.90
C ILE A 220 12.38 4.61 6.54
N GLY A 221 11.24 4.96 5.96
CA GLY A 221 9.93 4.48 6.41
C GLY A 221 9.80 2.95 6.37
N ALA A 222 10.25 2.34 5.28
CA ALA A 222 10.28 0.88 5.14
C ALA A 222 11.15 0.21 6.21
N LEU A 223 12.29 0.81 6.54
CA LEU A 223 13.20 0.31 7.59
C LEU A 223 12.53 0.35 8.97
N ILE A 224 11.76 1.41 9.27
CA ILE A 224 11.01 1.54 10.54
C ILE A 224 9.99 0.39 10.67
N LEU A 225 9.23 0.11 9.60
CA LEU A 225 8.23 -0.97 9.61
C LEU A 225 8.86 -2.35 9.70
N TRP A 226 10.03 -2.54 9.09
CA TRP A 226 10.79 -3.77 9.21
C TRP A 226 11.35 -3.97 10.62
N TYR A 227 11.94 -2.93 11.22
CA TYR A 227 12.44 -3.00 12.59
C TYR A 227 11.32 -3.37 13.59
N LYS A 228 10.11 -2.84 13.35
CA LYS A 228 8.91 -3.17 14.12
C LYS A 228 8.27 -4.51 13.74
N ARG A 229 8.83 -5.26 12.79
CA ARG A 229 8.34 -6.56 12.29
C ARG A 229 6.88 -6.55 11.81
N ILE A 230 6.39 -5.37 11.42
CA ILE A 230 5.03 -5.22 10.85
C ILE A 230 5.02 -5.77 9.42
N ILE A 231 6.10 -5.52 8.67
CA ILE A 231 6.25 -5.93 7.28
C ILE A 231 7.36 -6.98 7.15
N GLY A 232 7.08 -8.04 6.38
CA GLY A 232 8.08 -9.00 5.92
C GLY A 232 8.62 -8.69 4.52
N PHE A 233 9.88 -9.02 4.24
CA PHE A 233 10.51 -8.75 2.94
C PHE A 233 10.03 -9.63 1.79
N GLY A 234 9.20 -10.64 2.04
CA GLY A 234 8.74 -11.58 0.99
C GLY A 234 8.06 -10.88 -0.19
N ILE A 235 7.14 -9.95 0.07
CA ILE A 235 6.43 -9.21 -0.99
C ILE A 235 7.31 -8.10 -1.60
N PRO A 236 7.90 -7.17 -0.82
CA PRO A 236 8.66 -6.07 -1.42
C PRO A 236 9.86 -6.54 -2.23
N LEU A 237 10.60 -7.53 -1.72
CA LEU A 237 11.82 -8.02 -2.38
C LEU A 237 11.51 -8.78 -3.67
N SER A 238 10.47 -9.64 -3.66
CA SER A 238 10.05 -10.36 -4.86
C SER A 238 9.46 -9.41 -5.91
N PHE A 239 8.72 -8.39 -5.49
CA PHE A 239 8.17 -7.37 -6.39
C PHE A 239 9.29 -6.52 -7.04
N ILE A 240 10.14 -5.88 -6.23
CA ILE A 240 11.26 -5.06 -6.72
C ILE A 240 12.22 -5.89 -7.57
N GLY A 241 12.59 -7.09 -7.08
CA GLY A 241 13.52 -7.98 -7.77
C GLY A 241 13.00 -8.43 -9.12
N THR A 242 11.71 -8.74 -9.23
CA THR A 242 11.12 -9.15 -10.52
C THR A 242 11.13 -8.01 -11.54
N VAL A 243 10.78 -6.79 -11.12
CA VAL A 243 10.84 -5.62 -12.02
C VAL A 243 12.27 -5.36 -12.48
N PHE A 244 13.22 -5.39 -11.55
CA PHE A 244 14.63 -5.20 -11.86
C PHE A 244 15.13 -6.24 -12.87
N ILE A 245 14.89 -7.53 -12.64
CA ILE A 245 15.35 -8.62 -13.51
C ILE A 245 14.71 -8.52 -14.90
N LEU A 246 13.42 -8.24 -14.99
CA LEU A 246 12.73 -8.16 -16.29
C LEU A 246 13.20 -6.95 -17.11
N PHE A 247 13.37 -5.78 -16.50
CA PHE A 247 13.92 -4.63 -17.22
C PHE A 247 15.38 -4.83 -17.59
N TRP A 248 16.15 -5.53 -16.77
CA TRP A 248 17.53 -5.89 -17.10
C TRP A 248 17.59 -6.83 -18.30
N LEU A 249 16.75 -7.86 -18.34
CA LEU A 249 16.74 -8.87 -19.41
C LEU A 249 16.20 -8.32 -20.74
N PHE A 250 15.16 -7.49 -20.70
CA PHE A 250 14.39 -7.10 -21.90
C PHE A 250 14.58 -5.64 -22.34
N ASN A 251 15.34 -4.85 -21.59
CA ASN A 251 15.63 -3.44 -21.90
C ASN A 251 17.13 -3.10 -21.73
N GLY A 252 17.97 -4.07 -21.32
CA GLY A 252 19.42 -3.95 -21.46
C GLY A 252 19.80 -3.92 -22.93
N THR A 253 20.63 -2.96 -23.33
CA THR A 253 21.03 -2.60 -24.69
C THR A 253 21.88 -3.66 -25.42
N GLY A 254 21.50 -4.94 -25.39
CA GLY A 254 22.17 -6.04 -26.09
C GLY A 254 23.53 -6.45 -25.50
N GLU A 255 24.13 -5.64 -24.63
CA GLU A 255 25.34 -5.96 -23.90
C GLU A 255 25.00 -6.43 -22.48
N LEU A 256 24.95 -7.75 -22.29
CA LEU A 256 24.91 -8.33 -20.96
C LEU A 256 26.19 -7.92 -20.19
N PHE A 257 26.02 -7.32 -19.02
CA PHE A 257 27.08 -7.00 -18.03
C PHE A 257 27.94 -5.74 -18.24
N THR A 258 27.55 -4.79 -19.10
CA THR A 258 28.16 -3.44 -19.09
C THR A 258 27.52 -2.56 -18.01
N SER A 259 28.28 -1.66 -17.36
CA SER A 259 27.80 -0.74 -16.30
C SER A 259 26.57 0.08 -16.72
N GLY A 260 26.40 0.36 -18.03
CA GLY A 260 25.20 1.01 -18.57
C GLY A 260 23.93 0.16 -18.52
N SER A 261 24.04 -1.18 -18.51
CA SER A 261 22.89 -2.09 -18.51
C SER A 261 22.12 -2.10 -17.18
N LEU A 262 22.78 -1.75 -16.07
CA LEU A 262 22.16 -1.73 -14.72
C LEU A 262 21.46 -0.41 -14.40
N ILE A 263 21.75 0.64 -15.17
CA ILE A 263 21.20 1.98 -14.98
C ILE A 263 19.69 1.97 -15.26
N ILE A 264 19.27 1.38 -16.39
CA ILE A 264 17.85 1.34 -16.81
C ILE A 264 16.96 0.60 -15.80
N PRO A 265 17.31 -0.62 -15.35
CA PRO A 265 16.53 -1.32 -14.32
C PRO A 265 16.46 -0.57 -13.00
N THR A 266 17.57 0.03 -12.57
CA THR A 266 17.61 0.82 -11.33
C THR A 266 16.71 2.04 -11.42
N TYR A 267 16.71 2.72 -12.57
CA TYR A 267 15.83 3.85 -12.83
C TYR A 267 14.35 3.44 -12.75
N GLN A 268 14.00 2.29 -13.34
CA GLN A 268 12.64 1.76 -13.28
C GLN A 268 12.22 1.39 -11.86
N VAL A 269 13.12 0.87 -11.03
CA VAL A 269 12.81 0.56 -9.62
C VAL A 269 12.60 1.82 -8.79
N LEU A 270 13.43 2.84 -9.00
CA LEU A 270 13.34 4.09 -8.24
C LEU A 270 12.20 5.00 -8.73
N ALA A 271 11.76 4.88 -9.98
CA ALA A 271 10.75 5.75 -10.58
C ALA A 271 9.31 5.20 -10.43
N GLY A 272 8.34 6.13 -10.41
CA GLY A 272 6.90 5.85 -10.61
C GLY A 272 6.28 4.96 -9.55
N GLY A 273 6.51 5.33 -8.29
CA GLY A 273 5.71 4.82 -7.18
C GLY A 273 5.97 3.36 -6.83
N LEU A 274 6.98 2.72 -7.43
CA LEU A 274 7.26 1.32 -7.20
C LEU A 274 7.70 1.06 -5.76
N LEU A 275 8.58 1.90 -5.20
CA LEU A 275 8.99 1.77 -3.79
C LEU A 275 7.82 2.03 -2.84
N LEU A 276 7.03 3.08 -3.09
CA LEU A 276 5.83 3.40 -2.32
C LEU A 276 4.84 2.23 -2.36
N GLY A 277 4.54 1.73 -3.56
CA GLY A 277 3.65 0.61 -3.79
C GLY A 277 4.15 -0.68 -3.16
N ALA A 278 5.44 -1.02 -3.32
CA ALA A 278 6.03 -2.24 -2.80
C ALA A 278 6.06 -2.28 -1.27
N PHE A 279 6.44 -1.17 -0.61
CA PHE A 279 6.61 -1.14 0.85
C PHE A 279 5.36 -0.74 1.63
N PHE A 280 4.45 0.05 1.07
CA PHE A 280 3.30 0.58 1.83
C PHE A 280 1.94 0.13 1.31
N MET A 281 1.83 -0.41 0.09
CA MET A 281 0.53 -0.76 -0.51
C MET A 281 0.37 -2.24 -0.82
N ALA A 282 1.41 -2.90 -1.33
CA ALA A 282 1.44 -4.33 -1.62
C ALA A 282 1.56 -5.17 -0.34
N THR A 283 2.03 -4.56 0.74
CA THR A 283 2.20 -5.14 2.09
C THR A 283 1.01 -4.87 3.00
N ASP A 284 -0.12 -4.42 2.44
CA ASP A 284 -1.35 -4.25 3.19
C ASP A 284 -1.82 -5.58 3.79
N MET A 285 -2.14 -5.56 5.09
CA MET A 285 -2.39 -6.76 5.89
C MET A 285 -3.67 -7.49 5.50
N VAL A 286 -4.64 -6.79 4.89
CA VAL A 286 -5.93 -7.38 4.53
C VAL A 286 -5.91 -7.99 3.13
N THR A 287 -5.19 -7.37 2.21
CA THR A 287 -5.30 -7.68 0.78
C THR A 287 -4.16 -8.55 0.26
N SER A 288 -3.13 -8.80 1.08
CA SER A 288 -1.97 -9.63 0.71
C SER A 288 -2.09 -11.08 1.22
N PRO A 289 -1.46 -12.07 0.53
CA PRO A 289 -1.48 -13.46 1.00
C PRO A 289 -0.73 -13.65 2.32
N ILE A 290 -1.22 -14.56 3.16
CA ILE A 290 -0.63 -14.84 4.47
C ILE A 290 0.57 -15.80 4.36
N THR A 291 0.49 -16.78 3.46
CA THR A 291 1.51 -17.85 3.30
C THR A 291 2.84 -17.32 2.73
N PRO A 292 4.00 -17.86 3.15
CA PRO A 292 5.31 -17.36 2.70
C PRO A 292 5.54 -17.56 1.19
N LEU A 293 5.14 -18.71 0.64
CA LEU A 293 5.19 -18.94 -0.81
C LEU A 293 4.20 -18.05 -1.56
N GLY A 294 2.99 -17.86 -1.01
CA GLY A 294 1.99 -16.98 -1.59
C GLY A 294 2.47 -15.53 -1.68
N LYS A 295 3.16 -15.04 -0.65
CA LYS A 295 3.77 -13.70 -0.64
C LYS A 295 4.78 -13.50 -1.78
N VAL A 296 5.62 -14.51 -2.05
CA VAL A 296 6.59 -14.46 -3.14
C VAL A 296 5.91 -14.51 -4.51
N VAL A 297 4.95 -15.43 -4.70
CA VAL A 297 4.19 -15.53 -5.96
C VAL A 297 3.42 -14.24 -6.23
N PHE A 298 2.82 -13.65 -5.20
CA PHE A 298 2.12 -12.37 -5.30
C PHE A 298 3.05 -11.24 -5.72
N GLY A 299 4.22 -11.09 -5.08
CA GLY A 299 5.17 -10.05 -5.47
C GLY A 299 5.75 -10.26 -6.87
N ILE A 300 6.05 -11.50 -7.27
CA ILE A 300 6.45 -11.82 -8.66
C ILE A 300 5.35 -11.40 -9.64
N GLY A 301 4.09 -11.76 -9.37
CA GLY A 301 2.96 -11.38 -10.22
C GLY A 301 2.79 -9.86 -10.35
N CYS A 302 2.90 -9.13 -9.24
CA CYS A 302 2.89 -7.66 -9.24
C CYS A 302 4.03 -7.11 -10.12
N GLY A 303 5.23 -7.69 -10.03
CA GLY A 303 6.40 -7.26 -10.80
C GLY A 303 6.27 -7.52 -12.30
N VAL A 304 5.81 -8.71 -12.68
CA VAL A 304 5.55 -9.06 -14.08
C VAL A 304 4.51 -8.12 -14.70
N LEU A 305 3.38 -7.90 -14.01
CA LEU A 305 2.34 -7.00 -14.52
C LEU A 305 2.85 -5.55 -14.62
N THR A 306 3.63 -5.09 -13.65
CA THR A 306 4.18 -3.73 -13.67
C THR A 306 5.12 -3.56 -14.86
N PHE A 307 5.99 -4.55 -15.13
CA PHE A 307 6.86 -4.56 -16.29
C PHE A 307 6.07 -4.53 -17.60
N LEU A 308 5.04 -5.38 -17.75
CA LEU A 308 4.21 -5.43 -18.96
C LEU A 308 3.51 -4.10 -19.23
N ILE A 309 2.92 -3.50 -18.19
CA ILE A 309 2.22 -2.22 -18.32
C ILE A 309 3.19 -1.10 -18.67
N ARG A 310 4.37 -1.04 -18.03
CA ARG A 310 5.34 0.02 -18.31
C ARG A 310 5.99 -0.11 -19.69
N LYS A 311 6.27 -1.34 -20.13
CA LYS A 311 6.92 -1.59 -21.43
C LYS A 311 5.94 -1.48 -22.61
N PHE A 312 4.79 -2.15 -22.51
CA PHE A 312 3.83 -2.27 -23.62
C PHE A 312 2.57 -1.42 -23.45
N GLY A 313 2.24 -1.00 -22.23
CA GLY A 313 1.04 -0.22 -21.96
C GLY A 313 1.17 1.25 -22.34
N GLY A 314 0.01 1.93 -22.45
CA GLY A 314 -0.06 3.36 -22.76
C GLY A 314 0.30 4.28 -21.58
N TYR A 315 0.28 3.76 -20.35
CA TYR A 315 0.55 4.55 -19.14
C TYR A 315 2.02 4.44 -18.72
N PRO A 316 2.68 5.56 -18.37
CA PRO A 316 4.06 5.54 -17.88
C PRO A 316 4.18 4.88 -16.49
N GLU A 317 3.08 4.77 -15.74
CA GLU A 317 3.05 4.13 -14.43
C GLU A 317 2.08 2.93 -14.42
N GLY A 318 2.48 1.81 -13.79
CA GLY A 318 1.74 0.55 -13.81
C GLY A 318 1.58 -0.15 -12.44
N VAL A 319 2.14 0.43 -11.38
CA VAL A 319 2.23 -0.23 -10.05
C VAL A 319 0.84 -0.39 -9.42
N SER A 320 0.04 0.68 -9.44
CA SER A 320 -1.30 0.69 -8.85
C SER A 320 -2.23 -0.38 -9.44
N TYR A 321 -2.27 -0.50 -10.76
CA TYR A 321 -3.09 -1.50 -11.44
C TYR A 321 -2.57 -2.92 -11.22
N SER A 322 -1.24 -3.10 -11.16
CA SER A 322 -0.63 -4.41 -10.91
C SER A 322 -1.01 -4.95 -9.53
N ILE A 323 -0.94 -4.10 -8.50
CA ILE A 323 -1.33 -4.48 -7.14
C ILE A 323 -2.85 -4.77 -7.08
N LEU A 324 -3.68 -3.92 -7.69
CA LEU A 324 -5.13 -4.15 -7.71
C LEU A 324 -5.51 -5.47 -8.38
N LEU A 325 -4.92 -5.78 -9.56
CA LEU A 325 -5.15 -7.04 -10.24
C LEU A 325 -4.68 -8.22 -9.41
N MET A 326 -3.51 -8.14 -8.79
CA MET A 326 -2.99 -9.23 -7.98
C MET A 326 -3.79 -9.45 -6.70
N ASN A 327 -4.35 -8.40 -6.09
CA ASN A 327 -5.27 -8.53 -4.94
C ASN A 327 -6.46 -9.43 -5.27
N LEU A 328 -7.01 -9.33 -6.49
CA LEU A 328 -8.10 -10.20 -6.95
C LEU A 328 -7.68 -11.68 -7.06
N VAL A 329 -6.40 -11.92 -7.31
CA VAL A 329 -5.83 -13.27 -7.47
C VAL A 329 -5.37 -13.85 -6.13
N VAL A 330 -5.29 -13.06 -5.05
CA VAL A 330 -4.86 -13.53 -3.72
C VAL A 330 -5.64 -14.74 -3.21
N PRO A 331 -6.99 -14.79 -3.27
CA PRO A 331 -7.73 -15.98 -2.83
C PRO A 331 -7.35 -17.25 -3.60
N LEU A 332 -6.99 -17.11 -4.89
CA LEU A 332 -6.53 -18.21 -5.72
C LEU A 332 -5.12 -18.65 -5.32
N ILE A 333 -4.21 -17.69 -5.12
CA ILE A 333 -2.84 -17.96 -4.65
C ILE A 333 -2.90 -18.73 -3.34
N GLU A 334 -3.67 -18.24 -2.37
CA GLU A 334 -3.79 -18.89 -1.06
C GLU A 334 -4.34 -20.30 -1.17
N LYS A 335 -5.33 -20.55 -2.05
CA LYS A 335 -5.85 -21.90 -2.28
C LYS A 335 -4.75 -22.87 -2.73
N TYR A 336 -3.83 -22.42 -3.58
CA TYR A 336 -2.74 -23.25 -4.09
C TYR A 336 -1.51 -23.30 -3.17
N THR A 337 -1.29 -22.30 -2.32
CA THR A 337 -0.13 -22.23 -1.42
C THR A 337 -0.44 -22.65 0.02
N ARG A 338 -1.64 -23.18 0.27
CA ARG A 338 -2.04 -23.73 1.58
C ARG A 338 -0.98 -24.73 2.07
N PRO A 339 -0.40 -24.52 3.27
CA PRO A 339 0.57 -25.44 3.81
C PRO A 339 -0.08 -26.80 4.08
N LYS A 340 0.68 -27.88 3.87
CA LYS A 340 0.21 -29.22 4.18
C LYS A 340 0.00 -29.35 5.68
N ILE A 341 -1.16 -29.87 6.07
CA ILE A 341 -1.49 -30.15 7.48
C ILE A 341 -0.49 -31.20 7.98
N TYR A 342 0.17 -30.91 9.11
CA TYR A 342 1.11 -31.83 9.74
C TYR A 342 0.37 -33.13 10.12
N GLY A 343 0.90 -34.29 9.69
CA GLY A 343 0.26 -35.60 9.93
C GLY A 343 -0.75 -36.06 8.87
N GLY A 344 -0.97 -35.32 7.78
CA GLY A 344 -1.81 -35.77 6.66
C GLY A 344 -1.11 -36.83 5.79
N VAL A 345 -1.72 -38.01 5.64
CA VAL A 345 -1.25 -39.07 4.73
C VAL A 345 -1.20 -38.55 3.29
N ARG A 346 -0.09 -38.81 2.60
CA ARG A 346 0.16 -38.43 1.20
C ARG A 346 -0.94 -39.05 0.32
N LYS A 347 -1.84 -38.22 -0.23
CA LYS A 347 -2.70 -38.63 -1.35
C LYS A 347 -1.97 -38.38 -2.66
#